data_AF-A0A8H2JIW6-F1
#
_entry.id   AF-A0A8H2JIW6-F1
#
_cell.length_a   1.000
_cell.length_b   1.000
_cell.length_c   1.000
_cell.angle_alpha   90.00
_cell.angle_beta   90.00
_cell.angle_gamma   90.00
#
_symmetry.space_group_name_H-M   'P 1'
#
loop_
_entity.id
_entity.type
_entity.pdbx_description
1 polymer ?
#
loop_
_entity_poly.entity_id
_entity_poly.type
_entity_poly.pdbx_seq_one_letter_code
_entity_poly.pdbx_strand_id
1 'polypeptide(L)'
;GMLHAAVQHAPRLGMTVGSLRNQSQVETMKGVHSVHVLPGAVAVVAERWWHAKRAVEAIQVDWQEPTADSKVRGMPADFSSDGFRDFLAAQQGPARDDENEGDVAGALKNAKTQVEATYHNQYLNHAQLEPPSALARFNPYGS
;
A
#
# COMPACT_ATOMS: atom_id res chain seq x y z
N GLY A 1 19.35 -23.94 3.08
CA GLY A 1 20.13 -22.79 2.56
C GLY A 1 19.26 -21.54 2.58
N MET A 2 19.72 -20.43 2.02
CA MET A 2 18.88 -19.22 1.87
C MET A 2 17.70 -19.53 0.92
N LEU A 3 16.50 -19.12 1.32
CA LEU A 3 15.30 -19.17 0.47
C LEU A 3 15.04 -17.79 -0.13
N HIS A 4 14.30 -17.77 -1.23
CA HIS A 4 13.91 -16.56 -1.94
C HIS A 4 12.39 -16.47 -1.94
N ALA A 5 11.87 -15.27 -1.72
CA ALA A 5 10.44 -15.00 -1.80
C ALA A 5 10.12 -14.10 -3.00
N ALA A 6 8.94 -14.29 -3.57
CA ALA A 6 8.30 -13.35 -4.48
C ALA A 6 6.87 -13.12 -4.02
N VAL A 7 6.34 -11.93 -4.28
CA VAL A 7 5.06 -11.48 -3.75
C VAL A 7 4.17 -11.00 -4.90
N GLN A 8 2.91 -11.41 -4.89
CA GLN A 8 1.84 -10.80 -5.67
C GLN A 8 1.00 -9.94 -4.73
N HIS A 9 1.07 -8.63 -4.94
CA HIS A 9 0.24 -7.67 -4.21
C HIS A 9 -1.18 -7.65 -4.77
N ALA A 10 -2.14 -7.28 -3.92
CA ALA A 10 -3.47 -6.98 -4.37
C ALA A 10 -3.47 -5.87 -5.43
N PRO A 11 -4.39 -5.89 -6.42
CA PRO A 11 -4.42 -4.90 -7.49
C PRO A 11 -4.57 -3.45 -7.01
N ARG A 12 -5.21 -3.25 -5.85
CA ARG A 12 -5.42 -1.94 -5.23
C ARG A 12 -5.14 -2.00 -3.73
N LEU A 13 -4.66 -0.87 -3.19
CA LEU A 13 -4.44 -0.72 -1.75
C LEU A 13 -5.76 -0.98 -0.98
N GLY A 14 -5.65 -1.73 0.10
CA GLY A 14 -6.77 -2.05 1.00
C GLY A 14 -7.56 -3.30 0.61
N MET A 15 -7.41 -3.83 -0.61
CA MET A 15 -7.96 -5.13 -0.95
C MET A 15 -7.27 -6.25 -0.16
N THR A 16 -8.01 -7.31 0.15
CA THR A 16 -7.52 -8.46 0.92
C THR A 16 -7.60 -9.75 0.11
N VAL A 17 -6.88 -10.78 0.56
CA VAL A 17 -6.97 -12.13 -0.03
C VAL A 17 -8.22 -12.81 0.50
N GLY A 18 -9.09 -13.25 -0.41
CA GLY A 18 -10.17 -14.18 -0.11
C GLY A 18 -9.67 -15.62 -0.15
N SER A 19 -9.82 -16.27 -1.31
CA SER A 19 -9.38 -17.64 -1.56
C SER A 19 -8.26 -17.74 -2.59
N LEU A 20 -7.46 -18.79 -2.47
CA LEU A 20 -6.43 -19.18 -3.43
C LEU A 20 -6.92 -20.41 -4.22
N ARG A 21 -7.45 -20.20 -5.43
CA ARG A 21 -8.18 -21.24 -6.19
C ARG A 21 -7.34 -22.44 -6.58
N ASN A 22 -6.02 -22.26 -6.72
CA ASN A 22 -5.10 -23.29 -7.15
C ASN A 22 -3.88 -23.42 -6.22
N GLN A 23 -4.02 -23.08 -4.93
CA GLN A 23 -2.91 -23.15 -3.97
C GLN A 23 -2.20 -24.51 -3.98
N SER A 24 -2.96 -25.62 -3.89
CA SER A 24 -2.37 -26.96 -3.89
C SER A 24 -1.59 -27.28 -5.17
N GLN A 25 -1.99 -26.73 -6.31
CA GLN A 25 -1.22 -26.88 -7.56
C GLN A 25 0.10 -26.11 -7.47
N VAL A 26 0.06 -24.87 -6.98
CA VAL A 26 1.25 -24.01 -6.85
C VAL A 26 2.25 -24.59 -5.85
N GLU A 27 1.78 -25.18 -4.75
CA GLU A 27 2.63 -25.86 -3.77
C GLU A 27 3.40 -27.05 -4.36
N THR A 28 2.87 -27.69 -5.41
CA THR A 28 3.56 -28.79 -6.10
C THR A 28 4.52 -28.32 -7.20
N MET A 29 4.58 -27.03 -7.50
CA MET A 29 5.50 -26.51 -8.51
C MET A 29 6.96 -26.72 -8.09
N LYS A 30 7.81 -27.02 -9.07
CA LYS A 30 9.22 -27.34 -8.83
C LYS A 30 9.92 -26.26 -7.99
N GLY A 31 10.46 -26.68 -6.84
CA GLY A 31 11.28 -25.85 -5.97
C GLY A 31 10.49 -24.85 -5.11
N VAL A 32 9.16 -24.86 -5.18
CA VAL A 32 8.31 -24.16 -4.21
C VAL A 32 8.47 -24.85 -2.86
N HIS A 33 8.67 -24.02 -1.83
CA HIS A 33 8.77 -24.44 -0.45
C HIS A 33 7.43 -24.22 0.27
N SER A 34 6.83 -23.04 0.11
CA SER A 34 5.59 -22.68 0.78
C SER A 34 4.88 -21.50 0.13
N VAL A 35 3.56 -21.43 0.32
CA VAL A 35 2.68 -20.31 -0.07
C VAL A 35 2.15 -19.66 1.21
N HIS A 36 2.15 -18.34 1.28
CA HIS A 36 1.71 -17.58 2.44
C HIS A 36 0.76 -16.46 2.04
N VAL A 37 -0.35 -16.36 2.77
CA VAL A 37 -1.25 -15.20 2.68
C VAL A 37 -0.75 -14.12 3.63
N LEU A 38 -0.60 -12.91 3.11
CA LEU A 38 -0.20 -11.71 3.84
C LEU A 38 -1.33 -10.67 3.78
N PRO A 39 -1.33 -9.66 4.67
CA PRO A 39 -2.24 -8.52 4.51
C PRO A 39 -2.05 -7.86 3.14
N GLY A 40 -3.07 -7.97 2.28
CA GLY A 40 -3.08 -7.39 0.93
C GLY A 40 -2.09 -8.01 -0.07
N ALA A 41 -1.60 -9.23 0.17
CA ALA A 41 -0.68 -9.91 -0.75
C ALA A 41 -0.64 -11.43 -0.55
N VAL A 42 -0.07 -12.13 -1.54
CA VAL A 42 0.31 -13.55 -1.44
C VAL A 42 1.81 -13.65 -1.72
N ALA A 43 2.53 -14.41 -0.91
CA ALA A 43 3.95 -14.68 -1.09
C ALA A 43 4.19 -16.15 -1.38
N VAL A 44 5.12 -16.44 -2.29
CA VAL A 44 5.65 -17.78 -2.50
C VAL A 44 7.13 -17.79 -2.18
N VAL A 45 7.56 -18.79 -1.40
CA VAL A 45 8.94 -19.01 -1.00
C VAL A 45 9.49 -20.22 -1.76
N ALA A 46 10.71 -20.12 -2.26
CA ALA A 46 11.36 -21.16 -3.04
C ALA A 46 12.89 -21.16 -2.86
N GLU A 47 13.55 -22.24 -3.28
CA GLU A 47 15.02 -22.33 -3.22
C GLU A 47 15.71 -21.35 -4.18
N ARG A 48 15.03 -20.96 -5.27
CA ARG A 48 15.52 -20.01 -6.27
C ARG A 48 14.47 -18.95 -6.52
N TRP A 49 14.92 -17.70 -6.65
CA TRP A 49 14.03 -16.56 -6.90
C TRP A 49 13.09 -16.77 -8.11
N TRP A 50 13.61 -17.34 -9.21
CA TRP A 50 12.79 -17.55 -10.41
C TRP A 50 11.66 -18.58 -10.21
N HIS A 51 11.85 -19.58 -9.35
CA HIS A 51 10.78 -20.51 -8.99
C HIS A 51 9.70 -19.80 -8.16
N ALA A 52 10.11 -19.00 -7.17
CA ALA A 52 9.20 -18.20 -6.35
C ALA A 52 8.39 -17.23 -7.22
N LYS A 53 9.05 -16.48 -8.12
CA LYS A 53 8.38 -15.53 -9.03
C LYS A 53 7.37 -16.21 -9.93
N ARG A 54 7.75 -17.28 -10.63
CA ARG A 54 6.81 -17.98 -11.53
C ARG A 54 5.66 -18.64 -10.79
N ALA A 55 5.89 -19.12 -9.57
CA ALA A 55 4.85 -19.72 -8.75
C ALA A 55 3.86 -18.68 -8.21
N VAL A 56 4.34 -17.54 -7.72
CA VAL A 56 3.46 -16.46 -7.26
C VAL A 56 2.73 -15.78 -8.43
N GLU A 57 3.29 -15.77 -9.65
CA GLU A 57 2.55 -15.30 -10.84
C GLU A 57 1.46 -16.29 -11.30
N ALA A 58 1.60 -17.57 -10.96
CA ALA A 58 0.64 -18.62 -11.32
C ALA A 58 -0.49 -18.81 -10.31
N ILE A 59 -0.38 -18.23 -9.11
CA ILE A 59 -1.42 -18.32 -8.09
C ILE A 59 -2.65 -17.51 -8.52
N GLN A 60 -3.81 -18.12 -8.41
CA GLN A 60 -5.09 -17.53 -8.75
C GLN A 60 -5.75 -17.05 -7.46
N VAL A 61 -5.61 -15.75 -7.21
CA VAL A 61 -6.13 -15.10 -6.01
C VAL A 61 -7.50 -14.49 -6.28
N ASP A 62 -8.46 -14.80 -5.43
CA ASP A 62 -9.73 -14.09 -5.37
C ASP A 62 -9.57 -12.91 -4.41
N TRP A 63 -9.40 -11.71 -4.97
CA TRP A 63 -9.24 -10.48 -4.20
C TRP A 63 -10.60 -9.97 -3.73
N GLN A 64 -10.66 -9.55 -2.47
CA GLN A 64 -11.85 -8.94 -1.87
C GLN A 64 -11.66 -7.44 -1.72
N GLU A 65 -12.73 -6.68 -1.97
CA GLU A 65 -12.73 -5.24 -1.72
C GLU A 65 -12.59 -4.94 -0.21
N PRO A 66 -11.96 -3.82 0.15
CA PRO A 66 -11.93 -3.36 1.54
C PRO A 66 -13.35 -3.18 2.08
N THR A 67 -13.57 -3.68 3.29
CA THR A 67 -14.81 -3.46 4.05
C THR A 67 -14.75 -2.13 4.81
N ALA A 68 -15.91 -1.67 5.30
CA ALA A 68 -16.01 -0.40 6.04
C ALA A 68 -15.18 -0.38 7.34
N ASP A 69 -14.88 -1.55 7.91
CA ASP A 69 -14.05 -1.74 9.10
C ASP A 69 -12.55 -1.94 8.78
N SER A 70 -12.15 -1.85 7.50
CA SER A 70 -10.74 -1.97 7.11
C SER A 70 -9.88 -0.91 7.80
N LYS A 71 -8.79 -1.37 8.43
CA LYS A 71 -7.76 -0.48 9.03
C LYS A 71 -6.89 0.20 7.98
N VAL A 72 -6.89 -0.31 6.75
CA VAL A 72 -6.14 0.24 5.62
C VAL A 72 -7.13 0.95 4.71
N ARG A 73 -6.80 2.19 4.32
CA ARG A 73 -7.59 2.95 3.35
C ARG A 73 -7.71 2.18 2.04
N GLY A 74 -8.95 1.93 1.62
CA GLY A 74 -9.25 1.41 0.30
C GLY A 74 -8.91 2.42 -0.79
N MET A 75 -8.15 1.99 -1.80
CA MET A 75 -7.98 2.75 -3.03
C MET A 75 -9.17 2.45 -3.96
N PRO A 76 -9.89 3.46 -4.46
CA PRO A 76 -11.05 3.27 -5.32
C PRO A 76 -10.66 2.64 -6.67
N ALA A 77 -11.63 2.00 -7.34
CA ALA A 77 -11.37 1.23 -8.56
C ALA A 77 -11.03 2.12 -9.75
N ASP A 78 -11.58 3.33 -9.74
CA ASP A 78 -11.46 4.41 -10.71
C ASP A 78 -10.47 5.49 -10.23
N PHE A 79 -9.49 5.11 -9.41
CA PHE A 79 -8.53 6.05 -8.85
C PHE A 79 -7.90 6.95 -9.94
N SER A 80 -7.98 8.25 -9.71
CA SER A 80 -7.26 9.28 -10.47
C SER A 80 -6.69 10.32 -9.50
N SER A 81 -5.61 10.99 -9.89
CA SER A 81 -5.01 12.04 -9.06
C SER A 81 -5.98 13.21 -8.82
N ASP A 82 -6.76 13.60 -9.83
CA ASP A 82 -7.77 14.64 -9.72
C ASP A 82 -8.92 14.22 -8.80
N GLY A 83 -9.47 13.01 -9.00
CA GLY A 83 -10.54 12.51 -8.13
C GLY A 83 -10.08 12.36 -6.68
N PHE A 84 -8.83 11.96 -6.45
CA PHE A 84 -8.28 11.88 -5.10
C PHE A 84 -8.07 13.27 -4.48
N ARG A 85 -7.62 14.26 -5.25
CA ARG A 85 -7.54 15.66 -4.80
C ARG A 85 -8.92 16.16 -4.36
N ASP A 86 -9.94 15.96 -5.20
CA ASP A 86 -11.30 16.44 -4.94
C ASP A 86 -11.91 15.74 -3.71
N PHE A 87 -11.66 14.44 -3.56
CA PHE A 87 -12.01 13.69 -2.36
C PHE A 87 -11.38 14.28 -1.09
N LEU A 88 -10.08 14.60 -1.13
CA LEU A 88 -9.39 15.21 0.02
C LEU A 88 -9.93 16.62 0.34
N ALA A 89 -10.22 17.42 -0.68
CA ALA A 89 -10.76 18.77 -0.51
C ALA A 89 -12.18 18.77 0.08
N ALA A 90 -12.95 17.72 -0.16
CA ALA A 90 -14.30 17.56 0.40
C ALA A 90 -14.31 17.00 1.83
N GLN A 91 -13.16 16.52 2.34
CA GLN A 91 -13.10 15.88 3.64
C GLN A 91 -13.32 16.89 4.77
N GLN A 92 -14.32 16.61 5.61
CA GLN A 92 -14.63 17.40 6.80
C GLN A 92 -13.98 16.74 8.02
N GLY A 93 -13.49 17.55 8.95
CA GLY A 93 -12.87 17.06 10.18
C GLY A 93 -12.70 18.19 11.19
N PRO A 94 -12.38 17.84 12.45
CA PRO A 94 -12.03 18.86 13.44
C PRO A 94 -10.83 19.65 12.91
N ALA A 95 -10.95 20.98 12.92
CA ALA A 95 -9.79 21.83 12.68
C ALA A 95 -8.74 21.52 13.75
N ARG A 96 -7.49 21.42 13.32
CA ARG A 96 -6.34 21.30 14.22
C ARG A 96 -5.56 22.60 14.12
N ASP A 97 -5.47 23.31 15.24
CA ASP A 97 -4.57 24.45 15.35
C ASP A 97 -3.15 23.88 15.50
N ASP A 98 -2.33 24.02 14.45
CA ASP A 98 -0.92 23.66 14.50
C ASP A 98 -0.10 24.74 15.22
N GLU A 99 -0.42 26.01 14.93
CA GLU A 99 0.20 27.18 15.54
C GLU A 99 -0.86 28.28 15.72
N ASN A 100 -0.85 28.96 16.86
CA ASN A 100 -1.76 30.06 17.17
C ASN A 100 -0.99 31.16 17.92
N GLU A 101 -0.62 32.23 17.21
CA GLU A 101 0.13 33.35 17.75
C GLU A 101 -0.49 34.68 17.31
N GLY A 102 -0.72 35.58 18.28
CA GLY A 102 -1.29 36.90 18.05
C GLY A 102 -2.79 36.90 17.70
N ASP A 103 -3.25 37.99 17.07
CA ASP A 103 -4.64 38.16 16.60
C ASP A 103 -4.68 38.19 15.07
N VAL A 104 -4.64 36.99 14.47
CA VAL A 104 -4.69 36.82 13.01
C VAL A 104 -6.00 37.36 12.42
N ALA A 105 -7.13 37.15 13.12
CA ALA A 105 -8.44 37.61 12.66
C ALA A 105 -8.51 39.15 12.58
N GLY A 106 -8.02 39.83 13.61
CA GLY A 106 -7.91 41.29 13.63
C GLY A 106 -6.92 41.81 12.58
N ALA A 107 -5.78 41.15 12.41
CA ALA A 107 -4.78 41.52 11.41
C ALA A 107 -5.32 41.41 9.98
N LEU A 108 -5.99 40.30 9.64
CA LEU A 108 -6.61 40.08 8.32
C LEU A 108 -7.71 41.10 8.04
N LYS A 109 -8.59 41.38 9.03
CA LYS A 109 -9.67 42.36 8.88
C LYS A 109 -9.17 43.77 8.56
N ASN A 110 -8.02 44.16 9.10
CA ASN A 110 -7.43 45.49 8.93
C ASN A 110 -6.42 45.56 7.76
N ALA A 111 -6.13 44.45 7.09
CA ALA A 111 -5.17 44.41 6.00
C ALA A 111 -5.68 45.18 4.77
N LYS A 112 -4.82 46.05 4.21
CA LYS A 112 -5.13 46.81 2.98
C LYS A 112 -5.27 45.92 1.75
N THR A 113 -4.55 44.79 1.73
CA THR A 113 -4.57 43.80 0.65
C THR A 113 -4.62 42.41 1.28
N GLN A 114 -5.53 41.57 0.79
CA GLN A 114 -5.62 40.15 1.13
C GLN A 114 -5.45 39.35 -0.14
N VAL A 115 -4.63 38.29 -0.09
CA VAL A 115 -4.42 37.37 -1.22
C VAL A 115 -4.70 35.96 -0.74
N GLU A 116 -5.57 35.27 -1.46
CA GLU A 116 -5.96 33.90 -1.18
C GLU A 116 -5.70 33.04 -2.43
N ALA A 117 -5.17 31.84 -2.23
CA ALA A 117 -4.95 30.87 -3.29
C ALA A 117 -4.98 29.44 -2.72
N THR A 118 -5.54 28.52 -3.49
CA THR A 118 -5.53 27.09 -3.17
C THR A 118 -4.43 26.40 -3.98
N TYR A 119 -3.58 25.62 -3.29
CA TYR A 119 -2.51 24.85 -3.90
C TYR A 119 -2.75 23.36 -3.67
N HIS A 120 -2.36 22.54 -4.64
CA HIS A 120 -2.33 21.09 -4.50
C HIS A 120 -1.11 20.53 -5.23
N ASN A 121 -0.70 19.32 -4.86
CA ASN A 121 0.36 18.59 -5.55
C ASN A 121 -0.19 17.27 -6.11
N GLN A 122 0.54 16.71 -7.07
CA GLN A 122 0.24 15.45 -7.71
C GLN A 122 0.49 14.26 -6.77
N TYR A 123 -0.16 13.14 -7.06
CA TYR A 123 0.16 11.87 -6.43
C TYR A 123 1.46 11.31 -7.05
N LEU A 124 2.57 11.44 -6.34
CA LEU A 124 3.91 11.16 -6.87
C LEU A 124 4.43 9.76 -6.47
N ASN A 125 5.16 9.13 -7.37
CA ASN A 125 5.98 7.96 -7.08
C ASN A 125 7.40 8.40 -6.69
N HIS A 126 7.94 7.85 -5.60
CA HIS A 126 9.32 8.07 -5.14
C HIS A 126 10.37 7.71 -6.20
N ALA A 127 10.06 6.81 -7.14
CA ALA A 127 10.90 6.46 -8.29
C ALA A 127 12.35 6.07 -7.90
N GLN A 128 12.48 5.27 -6.83
CA GLN A 128 13.78 4.81 -6.35
C GLN A 128 14.47 3.95 -7.41
N LEU A 129 15.78 4.19 -7.63
CA LEU A 129 16.59 3.40 -8.56
C LEU A 129 16.78 1.96 -8.09
N GLU A 130 16.94 1.78 -6.78
CA GLU A 130 16.98 0.47 -6.15
C GLU A 130 15.54 0.09 -5.72
N PRO A 131 14.98 -1.01 -6.24
CA PRO A 131 13.73 -1.54 -5.74
C PRO A 131 13.87 -1.97 -4.27
N PRO A 132 12.85 -1.74 -3.43
CA PRO A 132 12.91 -2.15 -2.03
C PRO A 132 13.13 -3.65 -1.92
N SER A 133 14.10 -4.04 -1.10
CA SER A 133 14.44 -5.43 -0.80
C SER A 133 14.64 -5.62 0.69
N ALA A 134 14.41 -6.84 1.17
CA ALA A 134 14.59 -7.19 2.57
C ALA A 134 15.12 -8.62 2.69
N LEU A 135 15.97 -8.84 3.70
CA LEU A 135 16.47 -10.16 4.08
C LEU A 135 16.20 -10.36 5.57
N ALA A 136 15.66 -11.52 5.92
CA ALA A 136 15.54 -11.97 7.30
C ALA A 136 16.32 -13.27 7.49
N ARG A 137 16.95 -13.42 8.65
CA ARG A 137 17.64 -14.63 9.05
C ARG A 137 17.40 -14.84 10.53
N PHE A 138 16.91 -16.00 10.90
CA PHE A 138 16.85 -16.43 12.29
C PHE A 138 18.14 -17.19 12.62
N ASN A 139 18.92 -16.69 13.56
CA ASN A 139 20.18 -17.28 14.01
C ASN A 139 19.97 -18.17 15.26
N PRO A 140 20.95 -19.01 15.62
CA PRO A 140 20.86 -19.89 16.79
C PRO A 140 20.73 -19.17 18.14
N TYR A 141 21.04 -17.88 18.20
CA TYR A 141 20.98 -17.05 19.41
C TYR A 141 19.66 -16.25 19.52
N GLY A 142 18.71 -16.48 18.62
CA GLY A 142 17.37 -15.91 18.69
C GLY A 142 17.20 -14.54 18.01
N SER A 143 18.09 -14.15 17.10
CA SER A 143 17.91 -12.96 16.24
C SER A 143 17.95 -13.26 14.75
#